data_AF-A0A8H4PDA2-F1
#
_entry.id   AF-A0A8H4PDA2-F1
#
_cell.length_a   1.000
_cell.length_b   1.000
_cell.length_c   1.000
_cell.angle_alpha   90.00
_cell.angle_beta   90.00
_cell.angle_gamma   90.00
#
_symmetry.space_group_name_H-M   'P 1'
#
loop_
_entity.id
_entity.type
_entity.pdbx_description
1 polymer ?
#
loop_
_entity_poly.entity_id
_entity_poly.type
_entity_poly.pdbx_seq_one_letter_code
_entity_poly.pdbx_strand_id
1 'polypeptide(L)'
;MHSTQHSSFPPAQLPTVATRLESRKSLLGADNGFGYGGHQYNQGYTDADFVPNAATQPVPQPAAFAQPTFAVDNSGVEPAYNQGYAYREGLTPSVPATSTYNGKMGFIKSRWPASFMAVSLLQAILCICFEAYIFGKFQFNLGPHINAPEVQSQYKTIPTFLTLFIFGFLYTLVVVWDALRQKNTIQVIGVCFSNLALMVYTAIQVDQIREAFDILEAWNALEKGVTSDSLWEDVKPYLVAIPAIIALATVGMVFISWKIYQEYAWDILKNIGADYRMKKRFLHYQIYIALLKFDFFFFLGFIVQFVVVVAEKDDPEFALTIVTIPITIVILLAAAFFTRKENRPGMVCVIILYLGGLTYFIFKLVRIYQPGHKDAYEAVRRSLTAFAVITILLILLTIANAIVCMRNFGNGLKPHLESLSRKRKVEEKPDINSINMQDVKPQIPSRMTID
;
A
#
# COMPACT_ATOMS: atom_id res chain seq x y z
N MET A 1 -79.88 -11.51 -17.21
CA MET A 1 -80.43 -10.26 -17.76
C MET A 1 -79.50 -9.12 -17.37
N HIS A 2 -79.03 -8.32 -18.34
CA HIS A 2 -78.37 -7.00 -18.21
C HIS A 2 -77.16 -6.82 -17.24
N SER A 3 -76.18 -5.94 -17.50
CA SER A 3 -75.65 -5.38 -18.76
C SER A 3 -74.27 -4.76 -18.50
N THR A 4 -73.46 -4.64 -19.55
CA THR A 4 -72.09 -4.12 -19.60
C THR A 4 -71.92 -2.65 -19.17
N GLN A 5 -70.74 -2.29 -18.64
CA GLN A 5 -70.02 -1.10 -19.13
C GLN A 5 -68.50 -1.13 -18.86
N HIS A 6 -67.74 -0.59 -19.81
CA HIS A 6 -66.27 -0.41 -19.79
C HIS A 6 -65.91 1.00 -19.32
N SER A 7 -64.82 1.16 -18.56
CA SER A 7 -64.07 2.43 -18.52
C SER A 7 -62.61 2.22 -18.09
N SER A 8 -61.68 2.60 -18.96
CA SER A 8 -60.23 2.40 -18.81
C SER A 8 -59.48 3.73 -18.75
N PHE A 9 -58.70 3.98 -17.69
CA PHE A 9 -57.74 5.10 -17.56
C PHE A 9 -56.52 4.65 -16.70
N PRO A 10 -55.37 5.38 -16.71
CA PRO A 10 -54.06 4.76 -16.89
C PRO A 10 -53.18 4.68 -15.63
N PRO A 11 -52.06 3.92 -15.65
CA PRO A 11 -51.10 3.85 -14.55
C PRO A 11 -50.29 5.16 -14.39
N ALA A 12 -50.05 5.53 -13.13
CA ALA A 12 -49.27 6.71 -12.76
C ALA A 12 -47.77 6.55 -13.10
N GLN A 13 -47.17 7.62 -13.61
CA GLN A 13 -45.77 7.65 -14.07
C GLN A 13 -44.80 7.96 -12.92
N LEU A 14 -43.71 7.19 -12.84
CA LEU A 14 -42.53 7.52 -12.01
C LEU A 14 -41.64 8.52 -12.75
N PRO A 15 -41.04 9.53 -12.08
CA PRO A 15 -40.15 10.50 -12.72
C PRO A 15 -38.76 9.90 -12.99
N THR A 16 -38.56 9.40 -14.21
CA THR A 16 -37.26 8.96 -14.72
C THR A 16 -36.34 10.16 -14.96
N VAL A 17 -35.36 10.39 -14.08
CA VAL A 17 -34.35 11.45 -14.28
C VAL A 17 -33.32 11.00 -15.32
N ALA A 18 -33.32 11.70 -16.46
CA ALA A 18 -32.62 11.28 -17.66
C ALA A 18 -31.09 11.45 -17.62
N THR A 19 -30.42 10.51 -18.28
CA THR A 19 -29.00 10.51 -18.63
C THR A 19 -28.63 11.77 -19.44
N ARG A 20 -27.75 12.64 -18.91
CA ARG A 20 -27.12 13.70 -19.73
C ARG A 20 -25.91 13.15 -20.48
N LEU A 21 -26.18 12.63 -21.69
CA LEU A 21 -25.19 12.41 -22.73
C LEU A 21 -25.69 13.09 -24.02
N GLU A 22 -24.73 13.61 -24.80
CA GLU A 22 -24.89 14.34 -26.07
C GLU A 22 -25.47 15.78 -26.02
N SER A 23 -24.55 16.76 -26.06
CA SER A 23 -24.72 17.98 -26.86
C SER A 23 -23.38 18.70 -27.09
N ARG A 24 -22.54 18.11 -27.97
CA ARG A 24 -21.54 18.81 -28.80
C ARG A 24 -21.23 17.94 -30.03
N LYS A 25 -22.17 17.91 -30.98
CA LYS A 25 -21.91 17.39 -32.33
C LYS A 25 -20.94 18.32 -33.06
N SER A 26 -20.09 17.70 -33.87
CA SER A 26 -19.63 18.14 -35.19
C SER A 26 -19.35 19.65 -35.38
N LEU A 27 -18.06 19.98 -35.35
CA LEU A 27 -17.48 20.94 -36.29
C LEU A 27 -16.34 20.22 -37.01
N LEU A 28 -16.36 20.31 -38.35
CA LEU A 28 -15.58 19.60 -39.38
C LEU A 28 -16.32 18.41 -40.00
N GLY A 29 -16.38 18.45 -41.33
CA GLY A 29 -17.37 17.73 -42.14
C GLY A 29 -16.94 16.35 -42.62
N ALA A 30 -17.82 15.75 -43.42
CA ALA A 30 -17.59 14.47 -44.08
C ALA A 30 -16.56 14.60 -45.21
N ASP A 31 -15.92 13.49 -45.58
CA ASP A 31 -16.27 12.89 -46.87
C ASP A 31 -15.95 11.38 -46.97
N ASN A 32 -16.52 10.75 -47.98
CA ASN A 32 -16.42 9.32 -48.31
C ASN A 32 -14.98 9.01 -48.84
N GLY A 33 -14.35 7.83 -48.69
CA GLY A 33 -14.87 6.46 -48.69
C GLY A 33 -14.47 5.78 -50.00
N PHE A 34 -13.64 4.72 -49.97
CA PHE A 34 -13.46 3.69 -51.02
C PHE A 34 -12.60 2.53 -50.48
N GLY A 35 -12.83 1.30 -50.95
CA GLY A 35 -12.18 0.08 -50.47
C GLY A 35 -11.39 -0.69 -51.54
N TYR A 36 -11.20 -2.00 -51.31
CA TYR A 36 -10.27 -2.93 -51.98
C TYR A 36 -8.77 -2.71 -51.62
N GLY A 37 -7.90 -3.72 -51.51
CA GLY A 37 -8.11 -5.18 -51.55
C GLY A 37 -7.13 -5.92 -52.46
N GLY A 38 -6.12 -6.60 -51.88
CA GLY A 38 -5.44 -7.75 -52.53
C GLY A 38 -3.98 -7.60 -53.00
N HIS A 39 -3.20 -8.64 -52.68
CA HIS A 39 -2.06 -9.25 -53.40
C HIS A 39 -0.63 -8.63 -53.52
N GLN A 40 0.28 -9.39 -52.89
CA GLN A 40 1.66 -9.85 -53.21
C GLN A 40 2.39 -9.53 -54.54
N TYR A 41 3.72 -9.80 -54.46
CA TYR A 41 4.84 -9.85 -55.43
C TYR A 41 5.72 -8.58 -55.42
N ASN A 42 7.01 -8.54 -55.04
CA ASN A 42 8.22 -9.41 -55.10
C ASN A 42 9.16 -9.06 -56.27
N GLN A 43 10.47 -8.93 -55.96
CA GLN A 43 11.63 -8.69 -56.84
C GLN A 43 11.69 -7.31 -57.56
N GLY A 44 12.87 -6.75 -57.87
CA GLY A 44 14.24 -7.29 -57.72
C GLY A 44 15.33 -6.21 -57.74
N TYR A 45 16.58 -6.63 -57.53
CA TYR A 45 17.79 -5.80 -57.38
C TYR A 45 18.68 -5.92 -58.63
N THR A 46 19.21 -4.83 -59.18
CA THR A 46 20.39 -4.82 -60.07
C THR A 46 21.11 -3.46 -60.05
N ASP A 47 22.40 -3.48 -59.69
CA ASP A 47 23.46 -2.52 -60.04
C ASP A 47 23.70 -2.50 -61.57
N ALA A 48 24.45 -1.59 -62.22
CA ALA A 48 25.06 -0.27 -61.96
C ALA A 48 25.48 0.32 -63.33
N ASP A 49 25.89 1.60 -63.43
CA ASP A 49 26.89 2.03 -64.45
C ASP A 49 27.51 3.43 -64.21
N PHE A 50 28.51 3.78 -65.03
CA PHE A 50 29.70 4.59 -64.68
C PHE A 50 29.70 6.09 -65.10
N VAL A 51 30.59 6.92 -64.53
CA VAL A 51 30.74 8.40 -64.74
C VAL A 51 31.93 8.74 -65.68
N PRO A 52 32.02 9.94 -66.33
CA PRO A 52 32.62 11.16 -65.74
C PRO A 52 31.89 12.47 -66.23
N ASN A 53 32.34 13.75 -66.17
CA ASN A 53 33.63 14.40 -65.84
C ASN A 53 33.51 15.93 -65.47
N ALA A 54 34.58 16.49 -64.89
CA ALA A 54 35.17 17.85 -65.02
C ALA A 54 34.43 19.19 -64.71
N ALA A 55 35.00 19.93 -63.73
CA ALA A 55 35.53 21.32 -63.79
C ALA A 55 34.91 22.45 -62.92
N THR A 56 35.68 22.98 -61.93
CA THR A 56 36.00 24.42 -61.69
C THR A 56 36.98 24.63 -60.48
N GLN A 57 37.43 25.88 -60.23
CA GLN A 57 38.70 26.26 -59.56
C GLN A 57 38.57 27.00 -58.18
N PRO A 58 39.69 27.35 -57.46
CA PRO A 58 39.71 27.41 -55.96
C PRO A 58 40.17 28.73 -55.24
N VAL A 59 40.18 28.71 -53.87
CA VAL A 59 40.88 29.62 -52.88
C VAL A 59 40.15 30.99 -52.63
N PRO A 60 40.06 31.63 -51.41
CA PRO A 60 41.06 31.72 -50.31
C PRO A 60 40.62 31.62 -48.82
N GLN A 61 41.61 31.68 -47.92
CA GLN A 61 41.55 31.73 -46.44
C GLN A 61 42.53 32.83 -45.95
N PRO A 62 42.16 33.74 -45.02
CA PRO A 62 42.68 33.74 -43.64
C PRO A 62 41.61 34.26 -42.62
N ALA A 63 41.82 34.43 -41.30
CA ALA A 63 43.02 34.50 -40.46
C ALA A 63 42.78 33.93 -39.04
N ALA A 64 43.86 33.72 -38.27
CA ALA A 64 43.81 33.23 -36.89
C ALA A 64 44.11 34.35 -35.88
N PHE A 65 43.36 34.41 -34.76
CA PHE A 65 43.72 35.22 -33.59
C PHE A 65 43.28 34.59 -32.25
N ALA A 66 44.27 34.46 -31.35
CA ALA A 66 44.24 34.40 -29.87
C ALA A 66 43.17 33.57 -29.11
N GLN A 67 43.64 32.55 -28.38
CA GLN A 67 42.99 32.04 -27.17
C GLN A 67 43.33 32.90 -25.94
N PRO A 68 42.37 33.16 -25.04
CA PRO A 68 42.66 33.41 -23.63
C PRO A 68 42.45 32.12 -22.83
N THR A 69 43.54 31.55 -22.29
CA THR A 69 43.48 30.45 -21.32
C THR A 69 43.10 30.96 -19.93
N PHE A 70 41.95 30.55 -19.40
CA PHE A 70 41.64 30.65 -17.98
C PHE A 70 41.07 29.33 -17.45
N ALA A 71 41.29 29.09 -16.16
CA ALA A 71 41.35 27.77 -15.53
C ALA A 71 40.13 26.85 -15.76
N VAL A 72 40.43 25.57 -15.96
CA VAL A 72 39.46 24.48 -15.77
C VAL A 72 39.17 24.36 -14.27
N ASP A 73 37.97 24.73 -13.83
CA ASP A 73 37.42 24.26 -12.56
C ASP A 73 36.39 23.15 -12.82
N ASN A 74 36.56 22.03 -12.12
CA ASN A 74 35.93 20.75 -12.46
C ASN A 74 34.55 20.61 -11.80
N SER A 75 33.63 21.52 -12.13
CA SER A 75 32.23 21.52 -11.65
C SER A 75 31.25 21.08 -12.75
N GLY A 76 31.34 19.80 -13.13
CA GLY A 76 30.50 19.21 -14.18
C GLY A 76 29.01 19.10 -13.84
N VAL A 77 28.27 20.20 -14.02
CA VAL A 77 26.80 20.23 -14.12
C VAL A 77 26.38 21.20 -15.22
N GLU A 78 26.26 20.70 -16.46
CA GLU A 78 25.63 21.47 -17.55
C GLU A 78 24.09 21.53 -17.37
N PRO A 79 23.46 22.72 -17.37
CA PRO A 79 22.01 22.86 -17.33
C PRO A 79 21.45 23.35 -18.69
N ALA A 80 21.86 22.69 -19.79
CA ALA A 80 21.64 23.18 -21.15
C ALA A 80 20.57 22.42 -21.96
N TYR A 81 19.46 21.96 -21.34
CA TYR A 81 18.37 21.29 -22.08
C TYR A 81 16.96 21.44 -21.46
N ASN A 82 16.57 22.65 -21.03
CA ASN A 82 15.15 23.04 -20.84
C ASN A 82 14.97 24.55 -20.50
N GLN A 83 15.39 25.45 -21.40
CA GLN A 83 15.10 26.89 -21.28
C GLN A 83 13.90 27.24 -22.17
N GLY A 84 12.73 27.42 -21.54
CA GLY A 84 11.48 27.78 -22.22
C GLY A 84 11.38 29.26 -22.62
N TYR A 85 10.31 29.61 -23.34
CA TYR A 85 10.07 30.94 -23.93
C TYR A 85 10.34 32.14 -23.00
N ALA A 86 10.03 32.04 -21.69
CA ALA A 86 10.25 33.12 -20.73
C ALA A 86 11.71 33.63 -20.68
N TYR A 87 12.70 32.74 -20.88
CA TYR A 87 14.12 33.14 -20.88
C TYR A 87 14.53 33.92 -22.14
N ARG A 88 13.82 33.72 -23.26
CA ARG A 88 14.07 34.43 -24.53
C ARG A 88 13.60 35.89 -24.50
N GLU A 89 12.66 36.23 -23.63
CA GLU A 89 12.06 37.56 -23.53
C GLU A 89 12.67 38.41 -22.38
N GLY A 90 13.77 37.96 -21.78
CA GLY A 90 14.44 38.67 -20.68
C GLY A 90 13.64 38.71 -19.37
N LEU A 91 12.52 37.98 -19.29
CA LEU A 91 11.72 37.86 -18.09
C LEU A 91 12.45 36.97 -17.09
N THR A 92 12.66 37.48 -15.87
CA THR A 92 13.19 36.67 -14.78
C THR A 92 12.29 35.45 -14.58
N PRO A 93 12.82 34.22 -14.57
CA PRO A 93 11.98 33.05 -14.34
C PRO A 93 11.33 33.19 -12.97
N SER A 94 10.00 33.05 -12.91
CA SER A 94 9.27 33.06 -11.66
C SER A 94 9.94 32.08 -10.70
N VAL A 95 10.44 32.58 -9.56
CA VAL A 95 11.20 31.79 -8.59
C VAL A 95 10.45 30.49 -8.35
N PRO A 96 11.06 29.31 -8.62
CA PRO A 96 10.37 28.04 -8.43
C PRO A 96 9.92 28.00 -6.97
N ALA A 97 8.61 27.82 -6.76
CA ALA A 97 7.97 27.95 -5.46
C ALA A 97 8.82 27.24 -4.40
N THR A 98 9.27 28.02 -3.40
CA THR A 98 10.27 27.59 -2.42
C THR A 98 9.94 26.18 -1.95
N SER A 99 10.82 25.23 -2.25
CA SER A 99 10.62 23.83 -1.87
C SER A 99 10.40 23.80 -0.36
N THR A 100 9.14 23.61 0.08
CA THR A 100 8.84 23.55 1.50
C THR A 100 9.62 22.38 2.07
N TYR A 101 10.65 22.71 2.84
CA TYR A 101 11.54 21.80 3.53
C TYR A 101 10.69 20.86 4.39
N ASN A 102 10.36 19.70 3.82
CA ASN A 102 9.41 18.76 4.37
C ASN A 102 10.17 17.47 4.65
N GLY A 103 10.81 17.43 5.83
CA GLY A 103 11.29 16.18 6.40
C GLY A 103 10.15 15.15 6.54
N LYS A 104 10.51 13.93 6.93
CA LYS A 104 9.66 12.73 6.91
C LYS A 104 8.25 12.88 7.54
N MET A 105 8.05 13.88 8.41
CA MET A 105 6.81 14.28 9.11
C MET A 105 5.87 15.21 8.33
N GLY A 106 6.18 15.61 7.08
CA GLY A 106 5.52 16.75 6.40
C GLY A 106 3.99 16.72 6.32
N PHE A 107 3.36 15.54 6.38
CA PHE A 107 1.90 15.38 6.37
C PHE A 107 1.21 15.94 7.63
N ILE A 108 1.92 16.08 8.76
CA ILE A 108 1.37 16.58 10.04
C ILE A 108 0.86 18.03 9.92
N LYS A 109 1.35 18.79 8.94
CA LYS A 109 0.86 20.16 8.66
C LYS A 109 -0.59 20.21 8.17
N SER A 110 -1.13 19.12 7.61
CA SER A 110 -2.55 19.05 7.20
C SER A 110 -3.40 18.41 8.29
N ARG A 111 -4.54 19.06 8.58
CA ARG A 111 -5.48 18.69 9.65
C ARG A 111 -5.99 17.25 9.54
N TRP A 112 -6.30 16.74 8.34
CA TRP A 112 -6.91 15.42 8.19
C TRP A 112 -5.89 14.27 8.30
N PRO A 113 -4.73 14.31 7.61
CA PRO A 113 -3.63 13.36 7.85
C PRO A 113 -3.17 13.35 9.31
N ALA A 114 -3.00 14.51 9.95
CA ALA A 114 -2.63 14.59 11.36
C ALA A 114 -3.69 13.95 12.28
N SER A 115 -4.98 14.21 12.03
CA SER A 115 -6.09 13.59 12.78
C SER A 115 -6.11 12.06 12.60
N PHE A 116 -5.88 11.56 11.40
CA PHE A 116 -5.84 10.11 11.13
C PHE A 116 -4.71 9.44 11.91
N MET A 117 -3.50 10.00 11.85
CA MET A 117 -2.35 9.51 12.63
C MET A 117 -2.64 9.56 14.14
N ALA A 118 -3.24 10.63 14.64
CA ALA A 118 -3.59 10.80 16.06
C ALA A 118 -4.63 9.77 16.53
N VAL A 119 -5.67 9.50 15.74
CA VAL A 119 -6.68 8.48 16.05
C VAL A 119 -6.05 7.08 16.05
N SER A 120 -5.24 6.73 15.05
CA SER A 120 -4.55 5.44 15.01
C SER A 120 -3.59 5.27 16.20
N LEU A 121 -2.85 6.32 16.57
CA LEU A 121 -1.92 6.32 17.70
C LEU A 121 -2.65 6.17 19.04
N LEU A 122 -3.73 6.91 19.25
CA LEU A 122 -4.55 6.82 20.47
C LEU A 122 -5.17 5.43 20.60
N GLN A 123 -5.73 4.88 19.52
CA GLN A 123 -6.27 3.51 19.49
C GLN A 123 -5.18 2.49 19.87
N ALA A 124 -4.00 2.58 19.26
CA ALA A 124 -2.88 1.67 19.53
C ALA A 124 -2.44 1.72 21.00
N ILE A 125 -2.29 2.92 21.58
CA ILE A 125 -1.92 3.09 22.99
C ILE A 125 -2.97 2.46 23.91
N LEU A 126 -4.25 2.80 23.73
CA LEU A 126 -5.33 2.28 24.59
C LEU A 126 -5.43 0.76 24.53
N CYS A 127 -5.38 0.17 23.33
CA CYS A 127 -5.47 -1.29 23.17
C CYS A 127 -4.24 -1.99 23.77
N ILE A 128 -3.01 -1.49 23.53
CA ILE A 128 -1.79 -2.08 24.11
C ILE A 128 -1.82 -2.00 25.65
N CYS A 129 -2.32 -0.90 26.24
CA CYS A 129 -2.46 -0.79 27.69
C CYS A 129 -3.46 -1.82 28.27
N PHE A 130 -4.59 -2.05 27.60
CA PHE A 130 -5.59 -3.03 28.06
C PHE A 130 -5.09 -4.47 27.90
N GLU A 131 -4.48 -4.80 26.75
CA GLU A 131 -3.83 -6.10 26.52
C GLU A 131 -2.73 -6.40 27.55
N ALA A 132 -1.88 -5.40 27.87
CA ALA A 132 -0.83 -5.55 28.87
C ALA A 132 -1.40 -5.77 30.30
N TYR A 133 -2.53 -5.12 30.63
CA TYR A 133 -3.23 -5.34 31.90
C TYR A 133 -3.81 -6.77 31.99
N ILE A 134 -4.50 -7.23 30.93
CA ILE A 134 -5.07 -8.58 30.84
C ILE A 134 -3.96 -9.64 30.98
N PHE A 135 -2.85 -9.46 30.28
CA PHE A 135 -1.70 -10.35 30.39
C PHE A 135 -1.07 -10.34 31.78
N GLY A 136 -0.92 -9.16 32.40
CA GLY A 136 -0.43 -9.05 33.78
C GLY A 136 -1.32 -9.80 34.76
N LYS A 137 -2.64 -9.55 34.72
CA LYS A 137 -3.63 -10.27 35.52
C LYS A 137 -3.57 -11.77 35.30
N PHE A 138 -3.47 -12.22 34.05
CA PHE A 138 -3.30 -13.63 33.73
C PHE A 138 -2.05 -14.23 34.40
N GLN A 139 -0.86 -13.65 34.16
CA GLN A 139 0.40 -14.15 34.70
C GLN A 139 0.45 -14.19 36.24
N PHE A 140 -0.14 -13.20 36.92
CA PHE A 140 -0.17 -13.17 38.39
C PHE A 140 -1.11 -14.21 39.03
N ASN A 141 -2.11 -14.72 38.31
CA ASN A 141 -3.06 -15.71 38.83
C ASN A 141 -2.75 -17.14 38.36
N LEU A 142 -1.60 -17.38 37.75
CA LEU A 142 -1.13 -18.73 37.38
C LEU A 142 -0.60 -19.48 38.60
N GLY A 143 -1.09 -20.71 38.79
CA GLY A 143 -0.65 -21.61 39.83
C GLY A 143 0.62 -22.40 39.47
N PRO A 144 0.89 -23.51 40.18
CA PRO A 144 1.98 -24.42 39.85
C PRO A 144 1.89 -24.90 38.40
N HIS A 145 3.02 -24.99 37.70
CA HIS A 145 3.04 -25.37 36.29
C HIS A 145 2.63 -26.83 36.07
N ILE A 146 1.59 -27.07 35.27
CA ILE A 146 1.05 -28.40 34.99
C ILE A 146 1.46 -28.85 33.58
N ASN A 147 2.04 -30.04 33.48
CA ASN A 147 2.57 -30.60 32.24
C ASN A 147 1.52 -31.35 31.39
N ALA A 148 0.25 -30.91 31.42
CA ALA A 148 -0.81 -31.46 30.58
C ALA A 148 -0.87 -30.71 29.24
N PRO A 149 -1.00 -31.40 28.08
CA PRO A 149 -0.90 -30.76 26.76
C PRO A 149 -1.98 -29.68 26.51
N GLU A 150 -3.19 -29.90 27.03
CA GLU A 150 -4.30 -28.94 26.98
C GLU A 150 -3.95 -27.64 27.71
N VAL A 151 -3.45 -27.75 28.94
CA VAL A 151 -3.03 -26.61 29.79
C VAL A 151 -1.83 -25.87 29.18
N GLN A 152 -0.86 -26.60 28.64
CA GLN A 152 0.30 -26.03 27.95
C GLN A 152 -0.09 -25.19 26.73
N SER A 153 -1.16 -25.57 26.04
CA SER A 153 -1.71 -24.82 24.91
C SER A 153 -2.32 -23.49 25.38
N GLN A 154 -3.03 -23.47 26.53
CA GLN A 154 -3.55 -22.23 27.10
C GLN A 154 -2.45 -21.27 27.58
N TYR A 155 -1.42 -21.79 28.26
CA TYR A 155 -0.25 -21.01 28.68
C TYR A 155 0.47 -20.31 27.52
N LYS A 156 0.47 -20.90 26.31
CA LYS A 156 1.04 -20.28 25.10
C LYS A 156 0.07 -19.34 24.39
N THR A 157 -1.22 -19.64 24.40
CA THR A 157 -2.26 -18.93 23.63
C THR A 157 -2.35 -17.46 24.04
N ILE A 158 -2.51 -17.18 25.34
CA ILE A 158 -2.71 -15.81 25.85
C ILE A 158 -1.50 -14.88 25.60
N PRO A 159 -0.23 -15.28 25.90
CA PRO A 159 0.95 -14.50 25.52
C PRO A 159 1.11 -14.30 24.00
N THR A 160 0.69 -15.28 23.20
CA THR A 160 0.74 -15.18 21.74
C THR A 160 -0.24 -14.13 21.22
N PHE A 161 -1.46 -14.07 21.77
CA PHE A 161 -2.42 -13.01 21.43
C PHE A 161 -1.85 -11.62 21.74
N LEU A 162 -1.35 -11.38 22.96
CA LEU A 162 -0.70 -10.11 23.33
C LEU A 162 0.38 -9.71 22.32
N THR A 163 1.28 -10.64 21.98
CA THR A 163 2.41 -10.37 21.08
C THR A 163 1.94 -10.05 19.67
N LEU A 164 0.94 -10.78 19.16
CA LEU A 164 0.30 -10.52 17.86
C LEU A 164 -0.42 -9.17 17.83
N PHE A 165 -1.08 -8.76 18.93
CA PHE A 165 -1.75 -7.46 19.01
C PHE A 165 -0.78 -6.29 19.07
N ILE A 166 0.26 -6.38 19.90
CA ILE A 166 1.34 -5.37 19.93
C ILE A 166 1.95 -5.23 18.53
N PHE A 167 2.30 -6.35 17.89
CA PHE A 167 2.80 -6.34 16.51
C PHE A 167 1.78 -5.73 15.53
N GLY A 168 0.50 -6.08 15.65
CA GLY A 168 -0.59 -5.56 14.81
C GLY A 168 -0.80 -4.06 14.90
N PHE A 169 -0.84 -3.51 16.11
CA PHE A 169 -0.98 -2.06 16.30
C PHE A 169 0.28 -1.31 15.83
N LEU A 170 1.48 -1.80 16.16
CA LEU A 170 2.73 -1.18 15.69
C LEU A 170 2.87 -1.25 14.16
N TYR A 171 2.56 -2.39 13.54
CA TYR A 171 2.56 -2.53 12.09
C TYR A 171 1.54 -1.59 11.43
N THR A 172 0.34 -1.50 12.00
CA THR A 172 -0.70 -0.57 11.53
C THR A 172 -0.20 0.87 11.57
N LEU A 173 0.46 1.31 12.65
CA LEU A 173 1.06 2.65 12.72
C LEU A 173 2.14 2.89 11.66
N VAL A 174 2.98 1.89 11.35
CA VAL A 174 3.98 1.98 10.26
C VAL A 174 3.31 2.11 8.89
N VAL A 175 2.21 1.38 8.64
CA VAL A 175 1.45 1.50 7.39
C VAL A 175 0.71 2.83 7.30
N VAL A 176 0.10 3.31 8.39
CA VAL A 176 -0.53 4.64 8.49
C VAL A 176 0.51 5.71 8.13
N TRP A 177 1.66 5.70 8.81
CA TRP A 177 2.75 6.62 8.58
C TRP A 177 3.20 6.65 7.10
N ASP A 178 3.43 5.49 6.49
CA ASP A 178 3.88 5.42 5.10
C ASP A 178 2.76 5.83 4.11
N ALA A 179 1.50 5.48 4.41
CA ALA A 179 0.34 5.88 3.60
C ALA A 179 0.17 7.41 3.57
N LEU A 180 0.28 8.06 4.74
CA LEU A 180 0.17 9.52 4.86
C LEU A 180 1.39 10.24 4.26
N ARG A 181 2.62 9.77 4.52
CA ARG A 181 3.86 10.31 3.90
C ARG A 181 3.80 10.23 2.38
N GLN A 182 3.31 9.12 1.81
CA GLN A 182 3.23 8.93 0.36
C GLN A 182 1.96 9.53 -0.28
N LYS A 183 1.11 10.23 0.48
CA LYS A 183 -0.24 10.68 0.06
C LYS A 183 -1.05 9.58 -0.63
N ASN A 184 -0.93 8.33 -0.18
CA ASN A 184 -1.51 7.16 -0.84
C ASN A 184 -2.86 6.80 -0.20
N THR A 185 -3.94 7.38 -0.72
CA THR A 185 -5.30 7.15 -0.19
C THR A 185 -5.74 5.69 -0.23
N ILE A 186 -5.23 4.89 -1.17
CA ILE A 186 -5.57 3.46 -1.24
C ILE A 186 -5.04 2.73 -0.01
N GLN A 187 -3.84 3.08 0.47
CA GLN A 187 -3.30 2.51 1.71
C GLN A 187 -4.07 3.01 2.94
N VAL A 188 -4.53 4.27 2.97
CA VAL A 188 -5.41 4.79 4.04
C VAL A 188 -6.74 4.04 4.10
N ILE A 189 -7.35 3.73 2.95
CA ILE A 189 -8.56 2.89 2.86
C ILE A 189 -8.25 1.46 3.30
N GLY A 190 -7.11 0.89 2.88
CA GLY A 190 -6.66 -0.43 3.30
C GLY A 190 -6.45 -0.54 4.81
N VAL A 191 -5.93 0.50 5.48
CA VAL A 191 -5.82 0.57 6.94
C VAL A 191 -7.20 0.47 7.59
N CYS A 192 -8.24 1.11 7.04
CA CYS A 192 -9.60 1.02 7.57
C CYS A 192 -10.14 -0.43 7.51
N PHE A 193 -9.88 -1.16 6.42
CA PHE A 193 -10.21 -2.59 6.33
C PHE A 193 -9.38 -3.46 7.28
N SER A 194 -8.09 -3.18 7.41
CA SER A 194 -7.20 -3.88 8.36
C SER A 194 -7.65 -3.67 9.81
N ASN A 195 -8.19 -2.50 10.14
CA ASN A 195 -8.71 -2.21 11.47
C ASN A 195 -10.03 -2.93 11.76
N LEU A 196 -10.90 -3.09 10.75
CA LEU A 196 -12.09 -3.94 10.84
C LEU A 196 -11.70 -5.42 11.06
N ALA A 197 -10.64 -5.91 10.41
CA ALA A 197 -10.11 -7.26 10.66
C ALA A 197 -9.58 -7.42 12.09
N LEU A 198 -8.84 -6.44 12.62
CA LEU A 198 -8.40 -6.43 14.03
C LEU A 198 -9.58 -6.36 15.01
N MET A 199 -10.66 -5.65 14.67
CA MET A 199 -11.90 -5.60 15.46
C MET A 199 -12.60 -6.97 15.54
N VAL A 200 -12.73 -7.68 14.40
CA VAL A 200 -13.29 -9.05 14.39
C VAL A 200 -12.41 -10.00 15.21
N TYR A 201 -11.09 -9.86 15.10
CA TYR A 201 -10.14 -10.73 15.78
C TYR A 201 -10.11 -10.49 17.30
N THR A 202 -10.14 -9.24 17.77
CA THR A 202 -10.30 -8.91 19.19
C THR A 202 -11.66 -9.32 19.75
N ALA A 203 -12.72 -9.34 18.95
CA ALA A 203 -14.01 -9.91 19.38
C ALA A 203 -13.94 -11.43 19.59
N ILE A 204 -13.23 -12.17 18.71
CA ILE A 204 -13.04 -13.63 18.85
C ILE A 204 -12.21 -14.00 20.07
N GLN A 205 -11.19 -13.19 20.40
CA GLN A 205 -10.33 -13.36 21.58
C GLN A 205 -11.13 -13.37 22.90
N VAL A 206 -12.24 -12.63 22.99
CA VAL A 206 -13.09 -12.56 24.20
C VAL A 206 -13.57 -13.95 24.63
N ASP A 207 -14.10 -14.72 23.69
CA ASP A 207 -14.55 -16.09 23.94
C ASP A 207 -13.38 -17.03 24.25
N GLN A 208 -12.26 -16.89 23.53
CA GLN A 208 -11.10 -17.78 23.67
C GLN A 208 -10.39 -17.60 25.01
N ILE A 209 -10.29 -16.39 25.54
CA ILE A 209 -9.69 -16.16 26.87
C ILE A 209 -10.60 -16.71 27.97
N ARG A 210 -11.93 -16.63 27.81
CA ARG A 210 -12.87 -17.29 28.73
C ARG A 210 -12.70 -18.81 28.71
N GLU A 211 -12.76 -19.41 27.52
CA GLU A 211 -12.57 -20.86 27.31
C GLU A 211 -11.22 -21.33 27.87
N ALA A 212 -10.17 -20.52 27.75
CA ALA A 212 -8.87 -20.79 28.38
C ALA A 212 -8.91 -20.79 29.92
N PHE A 213 -9.63 -19.86 30.55
CA PHE A 213 -9.76 -19.81 32.01
C PHE A 213 -10.58 -20.99 32.55
N ASP A 214 -11.69 -21.33 31.89
CA ASP A 214 -12.54 -22.47 32.26
C ASP A 214 -11.72 -23.79 32.25
N ILE A 215 -10.87 -23.98 31.22
CA ILE A 215 -9.95 -25.13 31.11
C ILE A 215 -8.88 -25.09 32.21
N LEU A 216 -8.27 -23.93 32.47
CA LEU A 216 -7.24 -23.79 33.50
C LEU A 216 -7.79 -24.10 34.90
N GLU A 217 -9.04 -23.74 35.23
CA GLU A 217 -9.66 -24.10 36.50
C GLU A 217 -9.94 -25.61 36.59
N ALA A 218 -10.51 -26.21 35.53
CA ALA A 218 -10.79 -27.65 35.50
C ALA A 218 -9.54 -28.52 35.78
N TRP A 219 -8.36 -28.06 35.34
CA TRP A 219 -7.08 -28.72 35.56
C TRP A 219 -6.33 -28.28 36.83
N ASN A 220 -6.90 -27.41 37.68
CA ASN A 220 -6.27 -26.83 38.88
C ASN A 220 -4.97 -26.04 38.59
N ALA A 221 -4.91 -25.37 37.45
CA ALA A 221 -3.76 -24.60 36.96
C ALA A 221 -3.73 -23.12 37.42
N LEU A 222 -4.78 -22.63 38.09
CA LEU A 222 -4.81 -21.30 38.72
C LEU A 222 -4.19 -21.32 40.12
N GLU A 223 -3.90 -20.13 40.65
CA GLU A 223 -3.51 -19.95 42.05
C GLU A 223 -4.61 -20.41 43.02
N LYS A 224 -4.21 -20.95 44.18
CA LYS A 224 -5.14 -21.50 45.18
C LYS A 224 -6.09 -20.42 45.72
N GLY A 225 -7.38 -20.59 45.43
CA GLY A 225 -8.43 -19.67 45.86
C GLY A 225 -8.91 -18.70 44.77
N VAL A 226 -8.29 -18.72 43.59
CA VAL A 226 -8.77 -18.00 42.40
C VAL A 226 -9.65 -18.94 41.58
N THR A 227 -10.88 -18.49 41.27
CA THR A 227 -11.82 -19.18 40.36
C THR A 227 -11.80 -18.51 38.99
N SER A 228 -12.16 -19.23 37.93
CA SER A 228 -12.27 -18.67 36.57
C SER A 228 -13.22 -17.48 36.55
N ASP A 229 -14.38 -17.58 37.22
CA ASP A 229 -15.35 -16.50 37.36
C ASP A 229 -14.75 -15.24 38.00
N SER A 230 -13.99 -15.37 39.09
CA SER A 230 -13.35 -14.21 39.75
C SER A 230 -12.32 -13.51 38.86
N LEU A 231 -11.51 -14.28 38.12
CA LEU A 231 -10.54 -13.73 37.17
C LEU A 231 -11.24 -13.12 35.94
N TRP A 232 -12.34 -13.74 35.50
CA TRP A 232 -13.15 -13.29 34.38
C TRP A 232 -13.85 -11.97 34.67
N GLU A 233 -14.46 -11.78 35.84
CA GLU A 233 -15.08 -10.50 36.23
C GLU A 233 -14.07 -9.34 36.20
N ASP A 234 -12.83 -9.59 36.62
CA ASP A 234 -11.73 -8.61 36.61
C ASP A 234 -11.28 -8.21 35.20
N VAL A 235 -11.16 -9.16 34.25
CA VAL A 235 -10.61 -8.87 32.91
C VAL A 235 -11.67 -8.57 31.85
N LYS A 236 -12.88 -9.14 31.96
CA LYS A 236 -13.97 -9.01 30.98
C LYS A 236 -14.27 -7.56 30.56
N PRO A 237 -14.30 -6.55 31.45
CA PRO A 237 -14.52 -5.16 31.04
C PRO A 237 -13.49 -4.67 30.02
N TYR A 238 -12.23 -5.06 30.18
CA TYR A 238 -11.13 -4.68 29.29
C TYR A 238 -11.21 -5.44 27.96
N LEU A 239 -11.45 -6.76 27.99
CA LEU A 239 -11.59 -7.57 26.78
C LEU A 239 -12.74 -7.08 25.88
N VAL A 240 -13.87 -6.67 26.46
CA VAL A 240 -15.01 -6.13 25.70
C VAL A 240 -14.77 -4.68 25.25
N ALA A 241 -14.00 -3.89 26.02
CA ALA A 241 -13.66 -2.52 25.65
C ALA A 241 -12.72 -2.43 24.43
N ILE A 242 -11.79 -3.37 24.25
CA ILE A 242 -10.85 -3.38 23.12
C ILE A 242 -11.57 -3.34 21.74
N PRO A 243 -12.44 -4.31 21.37
CA PRO A 243 -13.14 -4.26 20.08
C PRO A 243 -14.07 -3.05 19.97
N ALA A 244 -14.63 -2.54 21.07
CA ALA A 244 -15.44 -1.32 21.06
C ALA A 244 -14.63 -0.05 20.74
N ILE A 245 -13.41 0.08 21.31
CA ILE A 245 -12.47 1.16 20.99
C ILE A 245 -12.04 1.09 19.52
N ILE A 246 -11.71 -0.11 19.03
CA ILE A 246 -11.34 -0.33 17.63
C ILE A 246 -12.52 -0.02 16.71
N ALA A 247 -13.75 -0.38 17.07
CA ALA A 247 -14.96 -0.05 16.31
C ALA A 247 -15.16 1.48 16.20
N LEU A 248 -15.12 2.20 17.33
CA LEU A 248 -15.27 3.66 17.37
C LEU A 248 -14.18 4.36 16.55
N ALA A 249 -12.92 3.94 16.74
CA ALA A 249 -11.80 4.47 15.98
C ALA A 249 -11.87 4.10 14.48
N THR A 250 -12.42 2.94 14.11
CA THR A 250 -12.69 2.58 12.70
C THR A 250 -13.69 3.54 12.07
N VAL A 251 -14.80 3.85 12.74
CA VAL A 251 -15.80 4.81 12.24
C VAL A 251 -15.17 6.20 12.05
N GLY A 252 -14.38 6.66 13.03
CA GLY A 252 -13.61 7.90 12.93
C GLY A 252 -12.61 7.89 11.76
N MET A 253 -11.84 6.81 11.62
CA MET A 253 -10.87 6.64 10.53
C MET A 253 -11.53 6.58 9.16
N VAL A 254 -12.69 5.95 9.00
CA VAL A 254 -13.44 5.93 7.72
C VAL A 254 -13.89 7.35 7.35
N PHE A 255 -14.42 8.12 8.30
CA PHE A 255 -14.80 9.52 8.06
C PHE A 255 -13.59 10.40 7.69
N ILE A 256 -12.49 10.29 8.43
CA ILE A 256 -11.26 11.05 8.15
C ILE A 256 -10.64 10.60 6.81
N SER A 257 -10.66 9.31 6.49
CA SER A 257 -10.18 8.75 5.20
C SER A 257 -10.97 9.34 4.02
N TRP A 258 -12.29 9.50 4.14
CA TRP A 258 -13.10 10.20 3.14
C TRP A 258 -12.68 11.67 2.95
N LYS A 259 -12.31 12.37 4.03
CA LYS A 259 -11.78 13.75 3.95
C LYS A 259 -10.38 13.80 3.32
N ILE A 260 -9.50 12.87 3.67
CA ILE A 260 -8.18 12.70 3.03
C ILE A 260 -8.34 12.40 1.53
N TYR A 261 -9.33 11.59 1.14
CA TYR A 261 -9.65 11.34 -0.27
C TYR A 261 -10.05 12.62 -1.01
N GLN A 262 -10.89 13.46 -0.42
CA GLN A 262 -11.27 14.76 -1.01
C GLN A 262 -10.06 15.69 -1.17
N GLU A 263 -9.18 15.77 -0.18
CA GLU A 263 -7.97 16.59 -0.22
C GLU A 263 -6.97 16.09 -1.28
N TYR A 264 -6.66 14.79 -1.29
CA TYR A 264 -5.68 14.21 -2.19
C TYR A 264 -6.19 14.09 -3.64
N ALA A 265 -7.51 14.04 -3.88
CA ALA A 265 -8.07 14.01 -5.23
C ALA A 265 -7.62 15.20 -6.10
N TRP A 266 -7.52 16.39 -5.49
CA TRP A 266 -7.03 17.62 -6.16
C TRP A 266 -5.54 17.56 -6.48
N ASP A 267 -4.71 17.06 -5.55
CA ASP A 267 -3.27 16.87 -5.77
C ASP A 267 -2.98 15.82 -6.85
N ILE A 268 -3.73 14.72 -6.85
CA ILE A 268 -3.62 13.65 -7.85
C ILE A 268 -4.04 14.16 -9.23
N LEU A 269 -5.03 15.05 -9.33
CA LEU A 269 -5.43 15.69 -10.58
C LEU A 269 -4.32 16.59 -11.15
N LYS A 270 -3.69 17.41 -10.30
CA LYS A 270 -2.58 18.31 -10.71
C LYS A 270 -1.33 17.55 -11.13
N ASN A 271 -0.96 16.48 -10.42
CA ASN A 271 0.32 15.78 -10.63
C ASN A 271 0.34 14.78 -11.79
N ILE A 272 -0.81 14.20 -12.17
CA ILE A 272 -0.90 13.17 -13.22
C ILE A 272 -1.38 13.76 -14.56
N GLY A 273 -1.99 14.95 -14.54
CA GLY A 273 -2.62 15.56 -15.71
C GLY A 273 -3.91 14.84 -16.11
N ALA A 274 -4.47 15.22 -17.27
CA ALA A 274 -5.77 14.75 -17.72
C ALA A 274 -5.79 13.34 -18.34
N ASP A 275 -4.63 12.66 -18.50
CA ASP A 275 -4.61 11.28 -19.02
C ASP A 275 -5.15 10.26 -18.02
N TYR A 276 -6.46 10.03 -18.11
CA TYR A 276 -7.19 9.01 -17.39
C TYR A 276 -6.58 7.60 -17.54
N ARG A 277 -6.01 7.25 -18.70
CA ARG A 277 -5.43 5.92 -18.94
C ARG A 277 -4.15 5.74 -18.13
N MET A 278 -3.27 6.75 -18.03
CA MET A 278 -2.09 6.66 -17.16
C MET A 278 -2.48 6.64 -15.68
N LYS A 279 -3.41 7.51 -15.27
CA LYS A 279 -3.94 7.56 -13.89
C LYS A 279 -4.50 6.20 -13.44
N LYS A 280 -5.29 5.51 -14.29
CA LYS A 280 -5.85 4.19 -13.99
C LYS A 280 -4.76 3.12 -13.80
N ARG A 281 -3.70 3.14 -14.61
CA ARG A 281 -2.58 2.18 -14.51
C ARG A 281 -1.76 2.39 -13.24
N PHE A 282 -1.51 3.64 -12.88
CA PHE A 282 -0.84 3.99 -11.62
C PHE A 282 -1.69 3.59 -10.39
N LEU A 283 -3.02 3.77 -10.46
CA LEU A 283 -3.96 3.34 -9.43
C LEU A 283 -3.86 1.81 -9.18
N HIS A 284 -3.90 0.99 -10.24
CA HIS A 284 -3.76 -0.47 -10.12
C HIS A 284 -2.41 -0.87 -9.50
N TYR A 285 -1.31 -0.20 -9.87
CA TYR A 285 -0.01 -0.40 -9.24
C TYR A 285 -0.02 -0.05 -7.74
N GLN A 286 -0.63 1.07 -7.36
CA GLN A 286 -0.75 1.47 -5.95
C GLN A 286 -1.63 0.51 -5.13
N ILE A 287 -2.72 0.00 -5.71
CA ILE A 287 -3.57 -1.04 -5.10
C ILE A 287 -2.73 -2.31 -4.88
N TYR A 288 -2.00 -2.75 -5.89
CA TYR A 288 -1.16 -3.95 -5.78
C TYR A 288 -0.10 -3.81 -4.68
N ILE A 289 0.68 -2.72 -4.66
CA ILE A 289 1.69 -2.47 -3.61
C ILE A 289 1.05 -2.27 -2.23
N ALA A 290 -0.20 -1.79 -2.14
CA ALA A 290 -0.94 -1.75 -0.88
C ALA A 290 -1.30 -3.16 -0.40
N LEU A 291 -1.86 -4.00 -1.27
CA LEU A 291 -2.20 -5.39 -0.95
C LEU A 291 -0.97 -6.19 -0.48
N LEU A 292 0.18 -6.08 -1.15
CA LEU A 292 1.41 -6.78 -0.72
C LEU A 292 1.85 -6.47 0.73
N LYS A 293 1.50 -5.28 1.26
CA LYS A 293 1.76 -4.94 2.67
C LYS A 293 0.80 -5.66 3.61
N PHE A 294 -0.49 -5.63 3.30
CA PHE A 294 -1.50 -6.33 4.11
C PHE A 294 -1.29 -7.85 4.03
N ASP A 295 -0.95 -8.40 2.86
CA ASP A 295 -0.53 -9.80 2.70
C ASP A 295 0.62 -10.15 3.64
N PHE A 296 1.70 -9.35 3.69
CA PHE A 296 2.79 -9.56 4.63
C PHE A 296 2.30 -9.63 6.09
N PHE A 297 1.42 -8.72 6.48
CA PHE A 297 0.89 -8.65 7.85
C PHE A 297 0.04 -9.87 8.22
N PHE A 298 -0.98 -10.19 7.43
CA PHE A 298 -1.88 -11.30 7.74
C PHE A 298 -1.19 -12.66 7.61
N PHE A 299 -0.27 -12.81 6.63
CA PHE A 299 0.57 -13.98 6.51
C PHE A 299 1.46 -14.18 7.74
N LEU A 300 2.19 -13.13 8.16
CA LEU A 300 3.09 -13.22 9.30
C LEU A 300 2.32 -13.45 10.60
N GLY A 301 1.16 -12.81 10.79
CA GLY A 301 0.28 -13.04 11.93
C GLY A 301 -0.17 -14.49 12.04
N PHE A 302 -0.67 -15.08 10.94
CA PHE A 302 -1.02 -16.50 10.87
C PHE A 302 0.16 -17.41 11.20
N ILE A 303 1.34 -17.17 10.61
CA ILE A 303 2.51 -18.03 10.82
C ILE A 303 3.02 -17.93 12.26
N VAL A 304 3.10 -16.74 12.86
CA VAL A 304 3.51 -16.58 14.27
C VAL A 304 2.51 -17.28 15.19
N GLN A 305 1.21 -17.11 14.95
CA GLN A 305 0.17 -17.79 15.72
C GLN A 305 0.28 -19.32 15.64
N PHE A 306 0.50 -19.84 14.43
CA PHE A 306 0.67 -21.26 14.18
C PHE A 306 1.94 -21.82 14.84
N VAL A 307 3.09 -21.16 14.63
CA VAL A 307 4.40 -21.63 15.09
C VAL A 307 4.53 -21.58 16.62
N VAL A 308 3.96 -20.58 17.29
CA VAL A 308 4.12 -20.44 18.75
C VAL A 308 3.19 -21.37 19.53
N VAL A 309 1.93 -21.55 19.09
CA VAL A 309 0.96 -22.33 19.86
C VAL A 309 0.84 -23.78 19.39
N VAL A 310 0.74 -24.01 18.07
CA VAL A 310 0.32 -25.31 17.50
C VAL A 310 1.51 -26.18 17.09
N ALA A 311 2.59 -25.59 16.62
CA ALA A 311 3.67 -26.35 16.00
C ALA A 311 4.60 -27.00 17.05
N GLU A 312 4.64 -28.33 17.06
CA GLU A 312 5.51 -29.12 17.92
C GLU A 312 6.97 -29.09 17.41
N LYS A 313 7.94 -29.00 18.32
CA LYS A 313 9.35 -28.72 17.96
C LYS A 313 10.06 -29.87 17.24
N ASP A 314 9.61 -31.10 17.48
CA ASP A 314 10.23 -32.31 16.92
C ASP A 314 9.66 -32.70 15.55
N ASP A 315 8.63 -31.99 15.09
CA ASP A 315 7.93 -32.27 13.84
C ASP A 315 8.59 -31.52 12.65
N PRO A 316 8.85 -32.17 11.49
CA PRO A 316 9.51 -31.51 10.35
C PRO A 316 8.70 -30.33 9.79
N GLU A 317 7.41 -30.26 10.09
CA GLU A 317 6.54 -29.14 9.73
C GLU A 317 6.87 -27.84 10.46
N PHE A 318 7.43 -27.90 11.67
CA PHE A 318 7.87 -26.72 12.43
C PHE A 318 8.99 -25.99 11.67
N ALA A 319 10.03 -26.74 11.28
CA ALA A 319 11.14 -26.22 10.49
C ALA A 319 10.67 -25.65 9.14
N LEU A 320 9.81 -26.38 8.42
CA LEU A 320 9.26 -25.92 7.13
C LEU A 320 8.45 -24.62 7.28
N THR A 321 7.65 -24.51 8.35
CA THR A 321 6.81 -23.33 8.58
C THR A 321 7.64 -22.11 8.99
N ILE A 322 8.71 -22.27 9.78
CA ILE A 322 9.66 -21.18 10.08
C ILE A 322 10.37 -20.70 8.82
N VAL A 323 10.86 -21.62 7.98
CA VAL A 323 11.51 -21.30 6.70
C VAL A 323 10.56 -20.58 5.72
N THR A 324 9.24 -20.74 5.90
CA THR A 324 8.25 -20.04 5.09
C THR A 324 8.26 -18.51 5.33
N ILE A 325 8.62 -18.02 6.53
CA ILE A 325 8.69 -16.57 6.83
C ILE A 325 9.66 -15.81 5.90
N PRO A 326 10.97 -16.13 5.84
CA PRO A 326 11.90 -15.45 4.93
C PRO A 326 11.56 -15.69 3.46
N ILE A 327 11.03 -16.86 3.09
CA ILE A 327 10.57 -17.13 1.73
C ILE A 327 9.46 -16.14 1.33
N THR A 328 8.44 -15.94 2.16
CA THR A 328 7.36 -14.98 1.86
C THR A 328 7.88 -13.54 1.76
N ILE A 329 8.83 -13.14 2.61
CA ILE A 329 9.47 -11.81 2.50
C ILE A 329 10.16 -11.66 1.14
N VAL A 330 10.93 -12.67 0.70
CA VAL A 330 11.60 -12.65 -0.61
C VAL A 330 10.58 -12.61 -1.75
N ILE A 331 9.48 -13.37 -1.68
CA ILE A 331 8.41 -13.37 -2.69
C ILE A 331 7.77 -11.98 -2.81
N LEU A 332 7.42 -11.34 -1.69
CA LEU A 332 6.77 -10.03 -1.69
C LEU A 332 7.72 -8.91 -2.17
N LEU A 333 9.00 -8.96 -1.82
CA LEU A 333 10.01 -8.04 -2.34
C LEU A 333 10.27 -8.24 -3.84
N ALA A 334 10.37 -9.49 -4.30
CA ALA A 334 10.49 -9.83 -5.71
C ALA A 334 9.27 -9.38 -6.52
N ALA A 335 8.07 -9.56 -5.98
CA ALA A 335 6.82 -9.09 -6.57
C ALA A 335 6.79 -7.57 -6.76
N ALA A 336 7.14 -6.79 -5.72
CA ALA A 336 7.23 -5.35 -5.81
C ALA A 336 8.29 -4.89 -6.84
N PHE A 337 9.43 -5.57 -6.89
CA PHE A 337 10.53 -5.30 -7.81
C PHE A 337 10.18 -5.61 -9.28
N PHE A 338 9.66 -6.81 -9.57
CA PHE A 338 9.28 -7.22 -10.91
C PHE A 338 8.11 -6.41 -11.47
N THR A 339 7.12 -6.06 -10.64
CA THR A 339 6.03 -5.17 -11.05
C THR A 339 6.57 -3.80 -11.45
N ARG A 340 7.48 -3.23 -10.64
CA ARG A 340 8.08 -1.93 -10.92
C ARG A 340 8.97 -1.93 -12.17
N LYS A 341 9.66 -3.02 -12.47
CA LYS A 341 10.47 -3.17 -13.70
C LYS A 341 9.65 -3.56 -14.94
N GLU A 342 8.34 -3.80 -14.79
CA GLU A 342 7.45 -4.38 -15.81
C GLU A 342 7.94 -5.75 -16.34
N ASN A 343 8.59 -6.55 -15.48
CA ASN A 343 9.20 -7.83 -15.86
C ASN A 343 8.15 -8.95 -15.95
N ARG A 344 7.59 -9.17 -17.15
CA ARG A 344 6.56 -10.20 -17.42
C ARG A 344 6.90 -11.61 -16.88
N PRO A 345 8.04 -12.26 -17.22
CA PRO A 345 8.34 -13.61 -16.73
C PRO A 345 8.50 -13.67 -15.20
N GLY A 346 9.09 -12.63 -14.58
CA GLY A 346 9.16 -12.52 -13.13
C GLY A 346 7.79 -12.43 -12.46
N MET A 347 6.85 -11.72 -13.08
CA MET A 347 5.46 -11.65 -12.59
C MET A 347 4.67 -12.94 -12.77
N VAL A 348 4.88 -13.68 -13.86
CA VAL A 348 4.27 -15.01 -14.04
C VAL A 348 4.77 -15.96 -12.94
N CYS A 349 6.08 -15.96 -12.65
CA CYS A 349 6.65 -16.74 -11.55
C CYS A 349 6.03 -16.36 -10.18
N VAL A 350 5.93 -15.06 -9.88
CA VAL A 350 5.29 -14.56 -8.65
C VAL A 350 3.81 -14.98 -8.56
N ILE A 351 3.04 -14.95 -9.65
CA ILE A 351 1.64 -15.40 -9.67
C ILE A 351 1.53 -16.90 -9.38
N ILE A 352 2.44 -17.73 -9.92
CA ILE A 352 2.51 -19.17 -9.61
C ILE A 352 2.80 -19.39 -8.12
N LEU A 353 3.71 -18.60 -7.54
CA LEU A 353 4.04 -18.65 -6.11
C LEU A 353 2.84 -18.21 -5.24
N TYR A 354 2.03 -17.25 -5.67
CA TYR A 354 0.77 -16.91 -4.98
C TYR A 354 -0.28 -18.02 -5.06
N LEU A 355 -0.38 -18.74 -6.18
CA LEU A 355 -1.24 -19.92 -6.28
C LEU A 355 -0.76 -21.05 -5.35
N GLY A 356 0.56 -21.22 -5.20
CA GLY A 356 1.16 -22.10 -4.19
C GLY A 356 0.81 -21.67 -2.76
N GLY A 357 0.95 -20.38 -2.44
CA GLY A 357 0.57 -19.82 -1.14
C GLY A 357 -0.92 -19.97 -0.83
N LEU A 358 -1.79 -19.70 -1.81
CA LEU A 358 -3.24 -19.94 -1.71
C LEU A 358 -3.54 -21.41 -1.39
N THR A 359 -2.88 -22.33 -2.09
CA THR A 359 -3.02 -23.78 -1.86
C THR A 359 -2.56 -24.18 -0.45
N TYR A 360 -1.45 -23.61 0.04
CA TYR A 360 -0.96 -23.81 1.41
C TYR A 360 -1.97 -23.34 2.46
N PHE A 361 -2.58 -22.15 2.30
CA PHE A 361 -3.61 -21.68 3.23
C PHE A 361 -4.88 -22.52 3.20
N ILE A 362 -5.32 -22.98 2.03
CA ILE A 362 -6.46 -23.90 1.91
C ILE A 362 -6.14 -25.22 2.64
N PHE A 363 -4.94 -25.78 2.44
CA PHE A 363 -4.49 -26.98 3.14
C PHE A 363 -4.47 -26.79 4.66
N LYS A 364 -3.85 -25.71 5.17
CA LYS A 364 -3.83 -25.42 6.61
C LYS A 364 -5.23 -25.15 7.15
N LEU A 365 -6.12 -24.48 6.40
CA LEU A 365 -7.51 -24.27 6.80
C LEU A 365 -8.27 -25.60 6.97
N VAL A 366 -8.09 -26.55 6.05
CA VAL A 366 -8.66 -27.91 6.18
C VAL A 366 -8.05 -28.64 7.38
N ARG A 367 -6.73 -28.56 7.59
CA ARG A 367 -6.03 -29.24 8.68
C ARG A 367 -6.52 -28.83 10.07
N ILE A 368 -6.86 -27.55 10.28
CA ILE A 368 -7.41 -27.05 11.55
C ILE A 368 -8.68 -27.82 11.99
N TYR A 369 -9.44 -28.39 11.06
CA TYR A 369 -10.67 -29.15 11.34
C TYR A 369 -10.47 -30.68 11.29
N GLN A 370 -9.27 -31.17 10.96
CA GLN A 370 -9.02 -32.59 10.75
C GLN A 370 -8.94 -33.36 12.09
N PRO A 371 -9.63 -34.51 12.25
CA PRO A 371 -9.84 -35.13 13.56
C PRO A 371 -8.56 -35.50 14.31
N GLY A 372 -7.50 -35.94 13.62
CA GLY A 372 -6.24 -36.34 14.25
C GLY A 372 -5.36 -35.20 14.78
N HIS A 373 -5.80 -33.94 14.69
CA HIS A 373 -5.06 -32.77 15.17
C HIS A 373 -5.90 -31.83 16.04
N LYS A 374 -7.17 -32.16 16.36
CA LYS A 374 -8.12 -31.20 16.95
C LYS A 374 -7.61 -30.56 18.24
N ASP A 375 -7.04 -31.37 19.12
CA ASP A 375 -6.68 -31.00 20.49
C ASP A 375 -5.57 -29.93 20.50
N ALA A 376 -4.57 -30.04 19.62
CA ALA A 376 -3.49 -29.06 19.46
C ALA A 376 -3.95 -27.71 18.86
N TYR A 377 -5.11 -27.68 18.21
CA TYR A 377 -5.65 -26.48 17.56
C TYR A 377 -6.83 -25.85 18.31
N GLU A 378 -7.46 -26.56 19.27
CA GLU A 378 -8.72 -26.19 19.92
C GLU A 378 -8.72 -24.74 20.44
N ALA A 379 -7.75 -24.41 21.30
CA ALA A 379 -7.59 -23.09 21.92
C ALA A 379 -7.53 -21.94 20.90
N VAL A 380 -7.00 -22.21 19.70
CA VAL A 380 -6.68 -21.20 18.68
C VAL A 380 -7.52 -21.37 17.41
N ARG A 381 -8.48 -22.30 17.39
CA ARG A 381 -9.25 -22.69 16.19
C ARG A 381 -10.02 -21.52 15.58
N ARG A 382 -10.73 -20.75 16.42
CA ARG A 382 -11.54 -19.61 15.96
C ARG A 382 -10.66 -18.48 15.39
N SER A 383 -9.56 -18.17 16.06
CA SER A 383 -8.62 -17.11 15.69
C SER A 383 -7.77 -17.45 14.45
N LEU A 384 -7.22 -18.67 14.36
CA LEU A 384 -6.46 -19.13 13.19
C LEU A 384 -7.33 -19.22 11.94
N THR A 385 -8.59 -19.66 12.06
CA THR A 385 -9.50 -19.77 10.90
C THR A 385 -9.91 -18.40 10.39
N ALA A 386 -10.14 -17.42 11.27
CA ALA A 386 -10.35 -16.03 10.86
C ALA A 386 -9.14 -15.47 10.09
N PHE A 387 -7.92 -15.65 10.61
CA PHE A 387 -6.69 -15.24 9.90
C PHE A 387 -6.52 -15.94 8.54
N ALA A 388 -6.75 -17.26 8.47
CA ALA A 388 -6.65 -18.02 7.23
C ALA A 388 -7.66 -17.56 6.17
N VAL A 389 -8.92 -17.35 6.55
CA VAL A 389 -9.98 -16.87 5.64
C VAL A 389 -9.66 -15.46 5.12
N ILE A 390 -9.25 -14.53 5.99
CA ILE A 390 -8.86 -13.17 5.59
C ILE A 390 -7.65 -13.22 4.65
N THR A 391 -6.64 -14.06 4.94
CA THR A 391 -5.44 -14.19 4.10
C THR A 391 -5.76 -14.81 2.73
N ILE A 392 -6.66 -15.80 2.66
CA ILE A 392 -7.16 -16.36 1.39
C ILE A 392 -7.84 -15.28 0.55
N LEU A 393 -8.72 -14.48 1.14
CA LEU A 393 -9.41 -13.38 0.44
C LEU A 393 -8.41 -12.33 -0.08
N LEU A 394 -7.42 -11.95 0.73
CA LEU A 394 -6.38 -11.01 0.33
C LEU A 394 -5.50 -11.56 -0.81
N ILE A 395 -5.03 -12.81 -0.72
CA ILE A 395 -4.24 -13.45 -1.79
C ILE A 395 -5.03 -13.49 -3.11
N LEU A 396 -6.34 -13.80 -3.08
CA LEU A 396 -7.18 -13.77 -4.28
C LEU A 396 -7.26 -12.36 -4.90
N LEU A 397 -7.40 -11.32 -4.07
CA LEU A 397 -7.36 -9.92 -4.53
C LEU A 397 -5.98 -9.53 -5.07
N THR A 398 -4.89 -10.01 -4.46
CA THR A 398 -3.51 -9.80 -4.91
C THR A 398 -3.25 -10.45 -6.26
N ILE A 399 -3.68 -11.71 -6.47
CA ILE A 399 -3.57 -12.41 -7.76
C ILE A 399 -4.35 -11.66 -8.85
N ALA A 400 -5.59 -11.24 -8.57
CA ALA A 400 -6.39 -10.47 -9.51
C ALA A 400 -5.71 -9.14 -9.91
N ASN A 401 -5.16 -8.41 -8.93
CA ASN A 401 -4.44 -7.15 -9.19
C ASN A 401 -3.08 -7.38 -9.88
N ALA A 402 -2.38 -8.49 -9.62
CA ALA A 402 -1.16 -8.88 -10.32
C ALA A 402 -1.41 -9.07 -11.82
N ILE A 403 -2.49 -9.80 -12.17
CA ILE A 403 -2.91 -10.03 -13.56
C ILE A 403 -3.27 -8.69 -14.24
N VAL A 404 -4.01 -7.81 -13.56
CA VAL A 404 -4.35 -6.47 -14.08
C VAL A 404 -3.10 -5.61 -14.27
N CYS A 405 -2.13 -5.65 -13.35
CA CYS A 405 -0.86 -4.95 -13.53
C CYS A 405 -0.08 -5.50 -14.73
N MET A 406 0.05 -6.82 -14.85
CA MET A 406 0.79 -7.47 -15.92
C MET A 406 0.19 -7.21 -17.32
N ARG A 407 -1.14 -7.18 -17.44
CA ARG A 407 -1.83 -6.78 -18.68
C ARG A 407 -1.58 -5.33 -19.08
N ASN A 408 -1.20 -4.46 -18.14
CA ASN A 408 -0.91 -3.06 -18.37
C ASN A 408 0.57 -2.76 -18.72
N PHE A 409 1.48 -3.73 -18.62
CA PHE A 409 2.91 -3.57 -18.92
C PHE A 409 3.18 -3.27 -20.40
N GLY A 410 4.19 -2.43 -20.67
CA GLY A 410 4.60 -1.96 -21.98
C GLY A 410 3.93 -0.65 -22.42
N ASN A 411 2.89 -0.20 -21.71
CA ASN A 411 2.13 0.99 -22.11
C ASN A 411 2.74 2.33 -21.60
N GLY A 412 3.93 2.31 -20.98
CA GLY A 412 4.65 3.51 -20.53
C GLY A 412 4.44 3.92 -19.06
N LEU A 413 4.13 2.99 -18.16
CA LEU A 413 4.01 3.29 -16.72
C LEU A 413 5.41 3.38 -16.05
N LYS A 414 6.36 2.56 -16.48
CA LYS A 414 7.75 2.48 -15.99
C LYS A 414 8.47 3.84 -15.86
N PRO A 415 8.50 4.76 -16.85
CA PRO A 415 9.16 6.06 -16.69
C PRO A 415 8.56 6.92 -15.57
N HIS A 416 7.25 6.81 -15.34
CA HIS A 416 6.56 7.52 -14.26
C HIS A 416 6.90 6.91 -12.88
N LEU A 417 6.94 5.58 -12.77
CA LEU A 417 7.37 4.90 -11.54
C LEU A 417 8.85 5.16 -11.20
N GLU A 418 9.71 5.17 -12.21
CA GLU A 418 11.14 5.45 -12.03
C GLU A 418 11.42 6.91 -11.67
N SER A 419 10.72 7.87 -12.29
CA SER A 419 10.83 9.30 -11.93
C SER A 419 10.26 9.60 -10.54
N LEU A 420 9.11 9.01 -10.15
CA LEU A 420 8.57 9.11 -8.79
C LEU A 420 9.52 8.54 -7.74
N SER A 421 10.15 7.39 -8.02
CA SER A 421 11.17 6.85 -7.12
C SER A 421 12.46 7.68 -7.09
N ARG A 422 12.78 8.40 -8.17
CA ARG A 422 13.93 9.32 -8.21
C ARG A 422 13.66 10.55 -7.35
N LYS A 423 12.48 11.17 -7.49
CA LYS A 423 11.99 12.24 -6.60
C LYS A 423 12.00 11.80 -5.13
N ARG A 424 11.49 10.59 -4.82
CA ARG A 424 11.54 10.02 -3.46
C ARG A 424 12.97 9.91 -2.91
N LYS A 425 13.95 9.48 -3.71
CA LYS A 425 15.36 9.40 -3.31
C LYS A 425 16.02 10.76 -3.09
N VAL A 426 15.54 11.81 -3.77
CA VAL A 426 16.00 13.19 -3.56
C VAL A 426 15.38 13.75 -2.27
N GLU A 427 14.07 13.61 -2.08
CA GLU A 427 13.35 14.07 -0.88
C GLU A 427 13.79 13.34 0.42
N GLU A 428 14.33 12.12 0.30
CA GLU A 428 14.84 11.34 1.43
C GLU A 428 16.30 11.62 1.79
N LYS A 429 17.06 12.23 0.88
CA LYS A 429 18.37 12.81 1.18
C LYS A 429 18.17 14.26 1.60
N PRO A 430 18.36 14.66 2.87
CA PRO A 430 18.48 16.08 3.15
C PRO A 430 19.66 16.63 2.36
N ASP A 431 19.50 17.79 1.72
CA ASP A 431 20.61 18.47 1.03
C ASP A 431 21.61 18.97 2.07
N ILE A 432 22.58 18.11 2.43
CA ILE A 432 23.67 18.41 3.37
C ILE A 432 24.48 19.65 2.90
N ASN A 433 24.45 19.95 1.59
CA ASN A 433 25.10 21.11 0.98
C ASN A 433 24.23 22.38 0.93
N SER A 434 23.04 22.40 1.56
CA SER A 434 22.16 23.59 1.60
C SER A 434 22.33 24.47 2.84
N ILE A 435 23.34 24.20 3.67
CA ILE A 435 23.66 25.01 4.85
C ILE A 435 24.41 26.28 4.41
N ASN A 436 23.78 27.43 4.66
CA ASN A 436 24.30 28.80 4.58
C ASN A 436 24.75 29.34 3.21
N MET A 437 23.84 30.09 2.57
CA MET A 437 24.21 31.20 1.68
C MET A 437 23.46 32.52 2.01
N GLN A 438 22.86 32.62 3.21
CA GLN A 438 22.07 33.77 3.66
C GLN A 438 22.84 34.80 4.52
N ASP A 439 24.05 34.47 5.01
CA ASP A 439 24.82 35.36 5.90
C ASP A 439 25.65 36.45 5.18
N VAL A 440 25.63 36.51 3.85
CA VAL A 440 26.24 37.64 3.11
C VAL A 440 25.26 38.82 3.11
N LYS A 441 25.32 39.62 4.17
CA LYS A 441 24.70 40.96 4.21
C LYS A 441 25.17 41.76 2.99
N PRO A 442 24.27 42.30 2.14
CA PRO A 442 24.68 43.22 1.08
C PRO A 442 25.25 44.49 1.71
N GLN A 443 26.52 44.81 1.42
CA GLN A 443 27.08 46.10 1.79
C GLN A 443 26.36 47.21 1.01
N ILE A 444 25.72 48.11 1.75
CA ILE A 444 25.07 49.29 1.19
C ILE A 444 26.17 50.27 0.75
N PRO A 445 26.21 50.73 -0.51
CA PRO A 445 27.23 51.69 -0.94
C PRO A 445 27.03 53.03 -0.21
N SER A 446 28.09 53.55 0.39
CA SER A 446 28.07 54.86 1.05
C SER A 446 27.80 55.96 0.01
N ARG A 447 26.81 56.80 0.29
CA ARG A 447 26.42 57.90 -0.58
C ARG A 447 27.40 59.06 -0.40
N MET A 448 28.29 59.30 -1.37
CA MET A 448 29.08 60.53 -1.41
C MET A 448 28.14 61.73 -1.47
N THR A 449 28.21 62.59 -0.46
CA THR A 449 27.80 63.99 -0.55
C THR A 449 28.93 64.78 -1.21
N ILE A 450 28.56 65.60 -2.18
CA ILE A 450 29.42 66.65 -2.74
C ILE A 450 28.95 67.95 -2.08
N ASP A 451 29.88 68.68 -1.47
CA ASP A 451 29.73 70.08 -1.05
C ASP A 451 29.95 71.02 -2.25
#